data_AF-A0A7V6HSV3-F1
#
_entry.id   AF-A0A7V6HSV3-F1
#
_cell.length_a   1.000
_cell.length_b   1.000
_cell.length_c   1.000
_cell.angle_alpha   90.00
_cell.angle_beta   90.00
_cell.angle_gamma   90.00
#
_symmetry.space_group_name_H-M   'P 1'
#
loop_
_entity.id
_entity.type
_entity.pdbx_description
1 polymer ?
#
loop_
_entity_poly.entity_id
_entity_poly.type
_entity_poly.pdbx_seq_one_letter_code
_entity_poly.pdbx_strand_id
1 'polypeptide(L)'
;MYILIGEDNQKMKKFMKSLNDYANLISMPCELANVPKGSIVLIPFSRVLDNGVIEGTKIFIEEILISPKVKKIIFGNSYNQKMLEKLCFAYHIECQFK
;
A
#
# COMPACT_ATOMS: atom_id res chain seq x y z
N MET A 1 8.03 -6.26 -5.37
CA MET A 1 7.65 -5.74 -4.04
C MET A 1 6.15 -5.95 -3.91
N TYR A 2 5.71 -6.46 -2.76
CA TYR A 2 4.30 -6.53 -2.43
C TYR A 2 4.00 -5.37 -1.50
N ILE A 3 3.10 -4.48 -1.86
CA ILE A 3 2.69 -3.40 -0.95
C ILE A 3 1.34 -3.79 -0.36
N LEU A 4 1.32 -3.92 0.96
CA LEU A 4 0.13 -4.12 1.76
C LEU A 4 -0.28 -2.78 2.32
N ILE A 5 -1.49 -2.37 1.98
CA ILE A 5 -2.04 -1.07 2.35
C ILE A 5 -3.30 -1.37 3.18
N GLY A 6 -3.32 -1.09 4.48
CA GLY A 6 -4.54 -1.25 5.29
C GLY A 6 -4.46 -0.68 6.69
N GLU A 7 -5.61 -0.56 7.37
CA GLU A 7 -5.79 0.27 8.58
C GLU A 7 -4.90 -0.15 9.75
N ASP A 8 -4.47 0.80 10.60
CA ASP A 8 -3.79 0.46 11.87
C ASP A 8 -4.77 -0.10 12.92
N ASN A 9 -5.40 -1.23 12.61
CA ASN A 9 -6.35 -1.93 13.47
C ASN A 9 -5.77 -3.27 13.94
N GLN A 10 -6.40 -3.90 14.94
CA GLN A 10 -5.88 -5.16 15.50
C GLN A 10 -5.78 -6.29 14.45
N LYS A 11 -6.63 -6.28 13.42
CA LYS A 11 -6.56 -7.24 12.31
C LYS A 11 -5.26 -7.04 11.53
N MET A 12 -4.93 -5.79 11.19
CA MET A 12 -3.66 -5.48 10.53
C MET A 12 -2.47 -5.80 11.43
N LYS A 13 -2.49 -5.43 12.72
CA LYS A 13 -1.42 -5.78 13.67
C LYS A 13 -1.20 -7.30 13.78
N LYS A 14 -2.27 -8.11 13.73
CA LYS A 14 -2.18 -9.58 13.69
C LYS A 14 -1.64 -10.08 12.36
N PHE A 15 -2.08 -9.51 11.25
CA PHE A 15 -1.60 -9.86 9.92
C PHE A 15 -0.11 -9.48 9.73
N MET A 16 0.32 -8.31 10.20
CA MET A 16 1.73 -7.90 10.27
C MET A 16 2.57 -8.87 11.09
N LYS A 17 2.09 -9.28 12.28
CA LYS A 17 2.75 -10.31 13.10
C LYS A 17 2.84 -11.67 12.40
N SER A 18 1.90 -11.99 11.50
CA SER A 18 1.96 -13.23 10.71
C SER A 18 2.98 -13.19 9.56
N LEU A 19 3.51 -12.01 9.24
CA LEU A 19 4.42 -11.77 8.11
C LEU A 19 5.91 -11.66 8.50
N ASN A 20 6.31 -12.01 9.74
CA ASN A 20 7.67 -11.92 10.34
C ASN A 20 8.85 -11.56 9.39
N ASP A 21 9.69 -10.61 9.82
CA ASP A 21 10.98 -10.14 9.24
C ASP A 21 11.02 -9.56 7.82
N TYR A 22 9.97 -9.68 7.00
CA TYR A 22 10.00 -9.22 5.60
C TYR A 22 9.25 -7.93 5.32
N ALA A 23 8.69 -7.29 6.35
CA ALA A 23 7.72 -6.22 6.20
C ALA A 23 8.25 -4.87 6.74
N ASN A 24 8.58 -3.95 5.83
CA ASN A 24 9.01 -2.59 6.20
C ASN A 24 7.77 -1.69 6.34
N LEU A 25 7.56 -1.11 7.52
CA LEU A 25 6.53 -0.09 7.75
C LEU A 25 7.02 1.25 7.21
N ILE A 26 6.23 1.89 6.36
CA ILE A 26 6.60 3.14 5.70
C ILE A 26 5.50 4.17 5.87
N SER A 27 5.89 5.38 6.26
CA SER A 27 5.00 6.54 6.45
C SER A 27 5.41 7.76 5.63
N MET A 28 6.63 7.76 5.09
CA MET A 28 7.15 8.81 4.20
C MET A 28 7.48 8.29 2.79
N PRO A 29 7.24 9.09 1.74
CA PRO A 29 7.55 8.69 0.35
C PRO A 29 9.03 8.32 0.12
N CYS A 30 9.96 8.99 0.81
CA CYS A 30 11.40 8.73 0.68
C CYS A 30 11.82 7.34 1.14
N GLU A 31 11.05 6.72 2.06
CA GLU A 31 11.36 5.39 2.59
C GLU A 31 11.11 4.31 1.52
N LEU A 32 10.19 4.53 0.57
CA LEU A 32 9.92 3.63 -0.56
C LEU A 32 11.15 3.39 -1.45
N ALA A 33 12.00 4.41 -1.60
CA ALA A 33 13.21 4.31 -2.42
C ALA A 33 14.21 3.28 -1.85
N ASN A 34 14.30 3.21 -0.52
CA ASN A 34 15.26 2.38 0.21
C ASN A 34 14.78 0.95 0.44
N VAL A 35 13.54 0.62 0.05
CA VAL A 35 13.01 -0.72 0.22
C VAL A 35 13.73 -1.71 -0.72
N PRO A 36 14.24 -2.84 -0.17
CA PRO A 36 14.85 -3.89 -0.97
C PRO A 36 13.87 -4.48 -2.00
N LYS A 37 14.41 -4.92 -3.14
CA LYS A 37 13.60 -5.66 -4.13
C LYS A 37 13.12 -6.97 -3.50
N GLY A 38 11.81 -7.21 -3.58
CA GLY A 38 11.18 -8.43 -3.04
C GLY A 38 10.55 -8.25 -1.66
N SER A 39 10.80 -7.15 -0.96
CA SER A 39 10.19 -6.88 0.34
C SER A 39 8.69 -6.65 0.25
N ILE A 40 8.05 -6.88 1.40
CA ILE A 40 6.68 -6.50 1.66
C ILE A 40 6.72 -5.09 2.29
N VAL A 41 5.96 -4.14 1.79
CA VAL A 41 5.83 -2.81 2.40
C VAL A 41 4.45 -2.72 3.02
N LEU A 42 4.37 -2.28 4.27
CA LEU A 42 3.10 -2.00 4.92
C LEU A 42 2.91 -0.50 5.01
N ILE A 43 1.79 -0.02 4.47
CA ILE A 43 1.36 1.37 4.60
C ILE A 43 0.05 1.37 5.40
N PRO A 44 0.03 1.94 6.61
CA PRO A 44 -1.19 2.06 7.39
C PRO A 44 -2.20 2.93 6.62
N PHE A 45 -3.39 2.41 6.35
CA PHE A 45 -4.37 2.99 5.41
C PHE A 45 -5.81 2.80 5.84
N SER A 46 -6.54 3.91 6.01
CA SER A 46 -8.00 3.93 6.17
C SER A 46 -8.71 4.21 4.86
N ARG A 47 -8.24 5.21 4.10
CA ARG A 47 -8.79 5.57 2.79
C ARG A 47 -7.81 6.45 2.01
N VAL A 48 -8.04 6.59 0.70
CA VAL A 48 -7.45 7.62 -0.14
C VAL A 48 -8.38 8.84 -0.09
N LEU A 49 -7.82 10.00 0.23
CA LEU A 49 -8.52 11.29 0.21
C LEU A 49 -8.74 11.74 -1.24
N ASP A 50 -9.65 12.69 -1.46
CA ASP A 50 -10.01 13.15 -2.81
C ASP A 50 -8.83 13.72 -3.62
N ASN A 51 -7.76 14.14 -2.93
CA ASN A 51 -6.52 14.63 -3.52
C ASN A 51 -5.48 13.54 -3.80
N GLY A 52 -5.81 12.25 -3.64
CA GLY A 52 -4.90 11.12 -3.88
C GLY A 52 -3.98 10.78 -2.70
N VAL A 53 -4.01 11.54 -1.60
CA VAL A 53 -3.19 11.26 -0.41
C VAL A 53 -3.80 10.13 0.41
N ILE A 54 -2.97 9.19 0.85
CA ILE A 54 -3.36 8.16 1.81
C ILE A 54 -3.57 8.82 3.18
N GLU A 55 -4.80 8.71 3.71
CA GLU A 55 -5.19 9.30 5.00
C GLU A 55 -4.23 8.87 6.12
N GLY A 56 -3.75 9.85 6.90
CA GLY A 56 -2.78 9.62 7.98
C GLY A 56 -1.32 9.55 7.52
N THR A 57 -1.04 9.75 6.23
CA THR A 57 0.32 9.79 5.67
C THR A 57 0.54 11.04 4.81
N LYS A 58 1.75 11.18 4.26
CA LYS A 58 2.07 12.17 3.22
C LYS A 58 2.31 11.51 1.85
N ILE A 59 1.85 10.29 1.68
CA ILE A 59 2.11 9.49 0.48
C ILE A 59 0.92 9.62 -0.47
N PHE A 60 1.20 9.95 -1.73
CA PHE A 60 0.21 9.87 -2.79
C PHE A 60 0.12 8.43 -3.31
N ILE A 61 -1.09 7.95 -3.56
CA ILE A 61 -1.26 6.59 -4.08
C ILE A 61 -0.60 6.42 -5.46
N GLU A 62 -0.59 7.47 -6.26
CA GLU A 62 0.06 7.51 -7.56
C GLU A 62 1.58 7.34 -7.45
N GLU A 63 2.23 7.90 -6.41
CA GLU A 63 3.69 7.71 -6.18
C GLU A 63 4.04 6.25 -5.94
N ILE A 64 3.14 5.52 -5.26
CA ILE A 64 3.29 4.08 -5.05
C ILE A 64 3.12 3.34 -6.38
N LEU A 65 2.13 3.71 -7.17
CA LEU A 65 1.79 3.03 -8.42
C LEU A 65 2.83 3.24 -9.53
N ILE A 66 3.50 4.40 -9.58
CA ILE A 66 4.58 4.64 -10.55
C ILE A 66 5.91 4.00 -10.15
N SER A 67 6.03 3.50 -8.93
CA SER A 67 7.29 2.95 -8.44
C SER A 67 7.61 1.63 -9.17
N PRO A 68 8.73 1.56 -9.91
CA PRO A 68 9.05 0.42 -10.79
C PRO A 68 9.30 -0.89 -10.03
N LYS A 69 9.39 -0.83 -8.69
CA LYS A 69 9.57 -1.99 -7.83
C LYS A 69 8.23 -2.67 -7.47
N VAL A 70 7.11 -1.98 -7.67
CA VAL A 70 5.77 -2.40 -7.26
C VAL A 70 5.17 -3.26 -8.36
N LYS A 71 4.81 -4.50 -8.00
CA LYS A 71 4.19 -5.45 -8.94
C LYS A 71 2.76 -5.78 -8.54
N LYS A 72 2.50 -5.78 -7.23
CA LYS A 72 1.21 -6.11 -6.65
C LYS A 72 0.92 -5.27 -5.42
N ILE A 73 -0.32 -4.81 -5.29
CA ILE A 73 -0.84 -4.12 -4.11
C ILE A 73 -2.00 -4.92 -3.53
N ILE A 74 -2.00 -5.12 -2.22
CA ILE A 74 -3.10 -5.74 -1.49
C ILE A 74 -3.70 -4.68 -0.56
N PHE A 75 -4.94 -4.28 -0.85
CA PHE A 75 -5.70 -3.34 -0.04
C PHE A 75 -6.51 -4.10 1.01
N GLY A 76 -6.36 -3.74 2.28
CA GLY A 76 -7.07 -4.33 3.41
C GLY A 76 -8.40 -3.64 3.75
N ASN A 77 -8.88 -2.75 2.89
CA ASN A 77 -10.24 -2.22 2.95
C ASN A 77 -10.76 -1.89 1.53
N SER A 78 -12.07 -1.72 1.43
CA SER A 78 -12.77 -1.50 0.16
C SER A 78 -13.30 -0.08 -0.02
N TYR A 79 -12.94 0.87 0.85
CA TYR A 79 -13.57 2.21 0.88
C TYR A 79 -13.45 2.94 -0.46
N ASN A 80 -12.25 2.90 -1.08
CA ASN A 80 -11.98 3.48 -2.39
C ASN A 80 -11.84 2.43 -3.51
N GLN A 81 -12.40 1.23 -3.35
CA GLN A 81 -12.13 0.09 -4.24
C GLN A 81 -12.26 0.44 -5.74
N LYS A 82 -13.38 1.05 -6.16
CA LYS A 82 -13.61 1.39 -7.58
C LYS A 82 -12.56 2.36 -8.14
N MET A 83 -12.13 3.34 -7.35
CA MET A 83 -11.09 4.28 -7.76
C MET A 83 -9.74 3.56 -7.86
N LEU A 84 -9.41 2.76 -6.86
CA LEU A 84 -8.15 2.02 -6.79
C LEU A 84 -8.03 0.98 -7.91
N GLU A 85 -9.09 0.25 -8.22
CA GLU A 85 -9.13 -0.68 -9.36
C GLU A 85 -8.81 0.02 -10.68
N LYS A 86 -9.41 1.19 -10.93
CA LYS A 86 -9.13 1.99 -12.13
C LYS A 86 -7.68 2.44 -12.21
N LEU A 87 -7.12 2.91 -11.09
CA LEU A 87 -5.73 3.32 -11.02
C LEU A 87 -4.79 2.13 -11.26
N CYS A 88 -5.00 1.01 -10.58
CA CYS A 88 -4.21 -0.20 -10.77
C CYS A 88 -4.22 -0.68 -12.23
N PHE A 89 -5.39 -0.65 -12.87
CA PHE A 89 -5.51 -0.98 -14.29
C PHE A 89 -4.70 -0.01 -15.17
N ALA A 90 -4.81 1.30 -14.93
CA ALA A 90 -4.09 2.32 -15.69
C ALA A 90 -2.55 2.21 -15.56
N TYR A 91 -2.06 1.81 -14.39
CA TYR A 91 -0.62 1.63 -14.13
C TYR A 91 -0.12 0.19 -14.32
N HIS A 92 -0.97 -0.72 -14.83
CA HIS A 92 -0.64 -2.14 -15.05
C HIS A 92 -0.14 -2.87 -13.79
N ILE A 93 -0.72 -2.56 -12.63
CA ILE A 93 -0.40 -3.17 -11.33
C ILE A 93 -1.49 -4.16 -10.94
N GLU A 94 -1.09 -5.34 -10.47
CA GLU A 94 -2.03 -6.31 -9.90
C GLU A 94 -2.55 -5.81 -8.56
N CYS A 95 -3.87 -5.69 -8.42
CA CYS A 95 -4.50 -5.25 -7.17
C CYS A 95 -5.46 -6.31 -6.63
N GLN A 96 -5.42 -6.49 -5.32
CA GLN A 96 -6.28 -7.41 -4.60
C GLN A 96 -6.89 -6.71 -3.38
N PHE A 97 -8.18 -6.92 -3.13
CA PHE A 97 -8.89 -6.37 -1.97
C PHE A 97 -9.20 -7.51 -1.00
N LYS A 98 -9.00 -7.29 0.30
CA LYS A 98 -9.24 -8.25 1.38
C LYS A 98 -9.98 -7.63 2.55
#